data_AF-A0A3C2D2W8-F1
#
_entry.id   AF-A0A3C2D2W8-F1
#
_cell.length_a   1.000
_cell.length_b   1.000
_cell.length_c   1.000
_cell.angle_alpha   90.00
_cell.angle_beta   90.00
_cell.angle_gamma   90.00
#
_symmetry.space_group_name_H-M   'P 1'
#
loop_
_entity.id
_entity.type
_entity.pdbx_description
1 polymer ?
#
loop_
_entity_poly.entity_id
_entity_poly.type
_entity_poly.pdbx_seq_one_letter_code
_entity_poly.pdbx_strand_id
1 'polypeptide(L)'
;MKGFFMVLVIVFFYNATFAVEPVRKPFIQLTIDGHPIKNSEVVTITSGQKLLVGAEMEGGRRDFCKFPDIYADIAGTAQILSRGKDGLIYQLNDSKAEWKLLSENISFTGDDFVEVKPGPQKSTAEITLSNTPFSQSFLKVNIHATWQFSQNGQTNQEENIAEATLINQKPAGCRKHAKINH
;
A
#
# COMPACT_ATOMS: atom_id res chain seq x y z
N MET A 1 -1.22 -12.44 54.84
CA MET A 1 -1.08 -12.78 53.40
C MET A 1 -2.09 -12.05 52.48
N LYS A 2 -2.57 -10.84 52.82
CA LYS A 2 -3.46 -10.05 51.93
C LYS A 2 -2.72 -8.89 51.22
N GLY A 3 -1.72 -8.29 51.86
CA GLY A 3 -0.95 -7.18 51.27
C GLY A 3 -0.04 -7.58 50.12
N PHE A 4 0.54 -8.80 50.15
CA PHE A 4 1.47 -9.26 49.11
C PHE A 4 0.79 -9.52 47.76
N PHE A 5 -0.48 -9.97 47.79
CA PHE A 5 -1.26 -10.21 46.58
C PHE A 5 -1.68 -8.89 45.90
N MET A 6 -1.89 -7.83 46.68
CA MET A 6 -2.28 -6.51 46.16
C MET A 6 -1.12 -5.81 45.45
N VAL A 7 0.11 -5.96 45.94
CA VAL A 7 1.32 -5.43 45.30
C VAL A 7 1.60 -6.16 43.96
N LEU A 8 1.37 -7.47 43.88
CA LEU A 8 1.58 -8.24 42.66
C LEU A 8 0.61 -7.85 41.53
N VAL A 9 -0.65 -7.54 41.87
CA VAL A 9 -1.66 -7.09 40.89
C VAL A 9 -1.33 -5.68 40.37
N ILE A 10 -0.86 -4.77 41.21
CA ILE A 10 -0.49 -3.41 40.78
C ILE A 10 0.75 -3.42 39.85
N VAL A 11 1.72 -4.31 40.07
CA VAL A 11 2.89 -4.46 39.18
C VAL A 11 2.51 -5.07 37.83
N PHE A 12 1.49 -5.93 37.79
CA PHE A 12 1.00 -6.49 36.52
C PHE A 12 0.25 -5.46 35.66
N PHE A 13 -0.49 -4.52 36.26
CA PHE A 13 -1.17 -3.46 35.52
C PHE A 13 -0.23 -2.35 35.03
N TYR A 14 0.94 -2.16 35.64
CA TYR A 14 1.92 -1.16 35.21
C TYR A 14 2.65 -1.50 33.90
N ASN A 15 2.54 -2.74 33.42
CA ASN A 15 3.13 -3.16 32.14
C ASN A 15 2.13 -3.10 30.97
N ALA A 16 0.92 -2.56 31.17
CA ALA A 16 -0.12 -2.47 30.14
C ALA A 16 -0.13 -1.14 29.36
N THR A 17 0.96 -0.37 29.37
CA THR A 17 1.00 0.94 28.72
C THR A 17 1.94 0.96 27.53
N PHE A 18 1.39 1.37 26.38
CA PHE A 18 2.02 1.65 25.08
C PHE A 18 2.32 0.42 24.20
N ALA A 19 1.26 -0.25 23.75
CA ALA A 19 1.33 -0.96 22.47
C ALA A 19 1.40 0.10 21.36
N VAL A 20 2.61 0.57 21.06
CA VAL A 20 2.88 1.32 19.82
C VAL A 20 2.51 0.37 18.69
N GLU A 21 1.52 0.73 17.88
CA GLU A 21 1.12 -0.10 16.75
C GLU A 21 2.35 -0.35 15.87
N PRO A 22 2.70 -1.62 15.59
CA PRO A 22 3.87 -1.91 14.78
C PRO A 22 3.65 -1.33 13.39
N VAL A 23 4.67 -0.65 12.87
CA VAL A 23 4.67 -0.05 11.53
C VAL A 23 4.19 -1.07 10.51
N ARG A 24 3.10 -0.75 9.82
CA ARG A 24 2.59 -1.59 8.73
C ARG A 24 3.65 -1.67 7.63
N LYS A 25 3.93 -2.86 7.13
CA LYS A 25 4.82 -3.04 5.98
C LYS A 25 4.25 -2.28 4.76
N PRO A 26 5.09 -1.74 3.86
CA PRO A 26 4.62 -1.15 2.62
C PRO A 26 3.74 -2.12 1.82
N PHE A 27 2.63 -1.63 1.28
CA PHE A 27 1.73 -2.38 0.41
C PHE A 27 1.13 -1.47 -0.67
N ILE A 28 0.59 -2.06 -1.74
CA ILE A 28 -0.06 -1.30 -2.81
C ILE A 28 -1.58 -1.33 -2.60
N GLN A 29 -2.21 -0.17 -2.60
CA GLN A 29 -3.64 -0.02 -2.77
C GLN A 29 -3.93 0.14 -4.26
N LEU A 30 -4.60 -0.86 -4.83
CA LEU A 30 -4.98 -0.88 -6.23
C LEU A 30 -6.38 -0.27 -6.42
N THR A 31 -6.58 0.41 -7.54
CA THR A 31 -7.89 0.89 -7.99
C THR A 31 -8.13 0.49 -9.44
N ILE A 32 -9.38 0.19 -9.80
CA ILE A 32 -9.82 0.00 -11.18
C ILE A 32 -10.92 1.02 -11.46
N ASP A 33 -10.72 1.86 -12.46
CA ASP A 33 -11.65 2.95 -12.83
C ASP A 33 -12.06 3.78 -11.60
N GLY A 34 -11.09 4.06 -10.71
CA GLY A 34 -11.27 4.81 -9.47
C GLY A 34 -11.82 4.03 -8.27
N HIS A 35 -12.19 2.76 -8.44
CA HIS A 35 -12.74 1.93 -7.35
C HIS A 35 -11.65 1.07 -6.70
N PRO A 36 -11.50 1.09 -5.37
CA PRO A 36 -10.48 0.30 -4.69
C PRO A 36 -10.76 -1.20 -4.80
N ILE A 37 -9.71 -1.97 -5.06
CA ILE A 37 -9.73 -3.43 -5.12
C ILE A 37 -8.68 -4.01 -4.17
N LYS A 38 -8.93 -5.23 -3.70
CA LYS A 38 -7.99 -5.94 -2.84
C LYS A 38 -6.86 -6.54 -3.68
N ASN A 39 -5.69 -6.65 -3.08
CA ASN A 39 -4.58 -7.38 -3.70
C ASN A 39 -4.99 -8.84 -3.94
N SER A 40 -4.66 -9.38 -5.12
CA SER A 40 -5.03 -10.73 -5.58
C SER A 40 -6.54 -10.97 -5.70
N GLU A 41 -7.33 -9.91 -5.75
CA GLU A 41 -8.75 -10.01 -6.08
C GLU A 41 -8.93 -10.44 -7.54
N VAL A 42 -9.88 -11.34 -7.75
CA VAL A 42 -10.26 -11.81 -9.08
C VAL A 42 -11.31 -10.85 -9.65
N VAL A 43 -10.95 -10.16 -10.72
CA VAL A 43 -11.85 -9.24 -11.41
C VAL A 43 -12.34 -9.90 -12.69
N THR A 44 -13.67 -9.96 -12.85
CA THR A 44 -14.29 -10.48 -14.07
C THR A 44 -14.37 -9.38 -15.10
N ILE A 45 -13.69 -9.54 -16.23
CA ILE A 45 -13.54 -8.50 -17.26
C ILE A 45 -13.93 -9.06 -18.62
N THR A 46 -14.53 -8.22 -19.46
CA THR A 46 -14.89 -8.60 -20.83
C THR A 46 -13.66 -8.55 -21.74
N SER A 47 -13.56 -9.48 -22.69
CA SER A 47 -12.48 -9.44 -23.70
C SER A 47 -12.47 -8.11 -24.46
N GLY A 48 -11.28 -7.53 -24.65
CA GLY A 48 -11.10 -6.26 -25.32
C GLY A 48 -11.49 -5.04 -24.50
N GLN A 49 -11.95 -5.22 -23.27
CA GLN A 49 -12.24 -4.10 -22.36
C GLN A 49 -10.95 -3.39 -21.98
N LYS A 50 -11.03 -2.06 -21.97
CA LYS A 50 -10.00 -1.17 -21.45
C LYS A 50 -10.37 -0.75 -20.04
N LEU A 51 -9.39 -0.75 -19.15
CA LEU A 51 -9.55 -0.34 -17.76
C LEU A 51 -8.41 0.60 -17.37
N LEU A 52 -8.70 1.55 -16.49
CA LEU A 52 -7.68 2.38 -15.86
C LEU A 52 -7.32 1.78 -14.51
N VAL A 53 -6.10 1.28 -14.38
CA VAL A 53 -5.57 0.75 -13.11
C VAL A 53 -4.75 1.84 -12.43
N GLY A 54 -5.13 2.21 -11.21
CA GLY A 54 -4.34 3.08 -10.33
C GLY A 54 -3.64 2.27 -9.24
N ALA A 55 -2.44 2.70 -8.86
CA ALA A 55 -1.66 2.09 -7.80
C ALA A 55 -1.04 3.15 -6.90
N GLU A 56 -1.28 3.06 -5.60
CA GLU A 56 -0.66 3.91 -4.60
C GLU A 56 0.01 3.07 -3.51
N MET A 57 1.18 3.49 -3.05
CA MET A 57 1.84 2.87 -1.91
C MET A 57 1.25 3.41 -0.61
N GLU A 58 0.87 2.49 0.27
CA GLU A 58 0.43 2.73 1.64
C GLU A 58 1.33 1.90 2.60
N GLY A 59 1.28 2.16 3.91
CA GLY A 59 2.22 1.53 4.84
C GLY A 59 3.62 2.16 4.81
N GLY A 60 4.56 1.55 5.53
CA GLY A 60 5.95 2.02 5.60
C GLY A 60 6.06 3.48 6.01
N ARG A 61 6.96 4.23 5.37
CA ARG A 61 7.16 5.67 5.64
C ARG A 61 6.01 6.55 5.15
N ARG A 62 5.17 6.06 4.23
CA ARG A 62 3.94 6.76 3.86
C ARG A 62 3.02 6.88 5.06
N ASP A 63 2.88 5.82 5.85
CA ASP A 63 2.09 5.82 7.08
C ASP A 63 2.67 6.73 8.15
N PHE A 64 4.01 6.83 8.27
CA PHE A 64 4.64 7.80 9.18
C PHE A 64 4.26 9.22 8.83
N CYS A 65 4.16 9.56 7.54
CA CYS A 65 3.79 10.90 7.11
C CYS A 65 2.28 11.14 7.22
N LYS A 66 1.46 10.10 6.96
CA LYS A 66 -0.01 10.17 7.03
C LYS A 66 -0.52 10.15 8.47
N PHE A 67 0.15 9.43 9.37
CA PHE A 67 -0.19 9.24 10.78
C PHE A 67 1.00 9.48 11.74
N PRO A 68 1.73 10.62 11.68
CA PRO A 68 2.80 10.95 12.62
C PRO A 68 2.41 10.83 14.08
N ASP A 69 1.16 11.11 14.44
CA ASP A 69 0.69 11.02 15.83
C ASP A 69 0.70 9.57 16.36
N ILE A 70 0.69 8.57 15.47
CA ILE A 70 0.77 7.15 15.83
C ILE A 70 2.24 6.67 15.82
N TYR A 71 3.03 7.14 14.85
CA TYR A 71 4.33 6.55 14.54
C TYR A 71 5.56 7.42 14.87
N ALA A 72 5.41 8.75 14.89
CA ALA A 72 6.45 9.69 15.28
C ALA A 72 6.30 10.15 16.74
N ASP A 73 5.09 10.06 17.30
CA ASP A 73 4.78 10.49 18.66
C ASP A 73 4.80 9.33 19.68
N ILE A 74 5.92 8.59 19.74
CA ILE A 74 6.07 7.41 20.61
C ILE A 74 6.05 7.79 22.12
N ALA A 75 6.04 9.09 22.47
CA ALA A 75 6.03 9.56 23.87
C ALA A 75 5.19 10.83 24.15
N GLY A 76 4.43 11.39 23.21
CA GLY A 76 3.71 12.66 23.40
C GLY A 76 4.58 13.92 23.32
N THR A 77 5.85 13.78 22.92
CA THR A 77 6.88 14.83 23.00
C THR A 77 7.31 15.39 21.64
N ALA A 78 6.84 14.79 20.54
CA ALA A 78 7.20 15.25 19.20
C ALA A 78 6.26 16.37 18.75
N GLN A 79 6.80 17.55 18.42
CA GLN A 79 6.03 18.63 17.81
C GLN A 79 6.06 18.51 16.29
N ILE A 80 4.90 18.21 15.68
CA ILE A 80 4.80 18.17 14.21
C ILE A 80 4.80 19.59 13.65
N LEU A 81 5.77 19.89 12.79
CA LEU A 81 5.95 21.21 12.16
C LEU A 81 5.34 21.27 10.76
N SER A 82 5.38 20.16 10.02
CA SER A 82 4.79 20.04 8.68
C SER A 82 4.47 18.59 8.36
N ARG A 83 3.37 18.34 7.64
CA ARG A 83 2.85 17.02 7.27
C ARG A 83 2.35 17.04 5.83
N GLY A 84 2.71 16.03 5.05
CA GLY A 84 2.21 15.82 3.69
C GLY A 84 2.33 14.37 3.24
N LYS A 85 1.84 14.04 2.05
CA LYS A 85 1.94 12.68 1.49
C LYS A 85 3.40 12.23 1.36
N ASP A 86 4.28 13.15 0.96
CA ASP A 86 5.67 12.89 0.57
C ASP A 86 6.70 13.39 1.58
N GLY A 87 6.27 13.79 2.77
CA GLY A 87 7.21 14.22 3.81
C GLY A 87 6.56 14.59 5.14
N LEU A 88 7.42 14.61 6.15
CA LEU A 88 7.08 14.94 7.52
C LEU A 88 8.25 15.71 8.14
N ILE A 89 7.95 16.84 8.79
CA ILE A 89 8.93 17.59 9.57
C ILE A 89 8.41 17.68 11.00
N TYR A 90 9.24 17.31 11.96
CA TYR A 90 8.90 17.37 13.38
C TYR A 90 10.12 17.78 14.23
N GLN A 91 9.86 18.21 15.45
CA GLN A 91 10.87 18.55 16.45
C GLN A 91 10.71 17.62 17.65
N LEU A 92 11.82 17.04 18.10
CA LEU A 92 11.88 16.17 19.27
C LEU A 92 13.11 16.56 20.09
N ASN A 93 12.92 16.89 21.37
CA ASN A 93 14.00 17.34 22.27
C ASN A 93 14.87 18.44 21.65
N ASP A 94 14.22 19.48 21.11
CA ASP A 94 14.84 20.63 20.41
C ASP A 94 15.64 20.30 19.15
N SER A 95 15.64 19.04 18.70
CA SER A 95 16.25 18.61 17.45
C SER A 95 15.19 18.48 16.35
N LYS A 96 15.40 19.18 15.23
CA LYS A 96 14.54 19.05 14.04
C LYS A 96 14.89 17.76 13.28
N ALA A 97 13.86 17.02 12.93
CA ALA A 97 13.94 15.82 12.11
C ALA A 97 13.01 15.93 10.89
N GLU A 98 13.43 15.37 9.77
CA GLU A 98 12.70 15.41 8.50
C GLU A 98 12.72 14.04 7.82
N TRP A 99 11.54 13.61 7.37
CA TRP A 99 11.36 12.57 6.38
C TRP A 99 10.93 13.19 5.06
N LYS A 100 11.57 12.78 3.97
CA LYS A 100 11.26 13.27 2.62
C LYS A 100 11.33 12.14 1.60
N LEU A 101 10.31 12.03 0.75
CA LEU A 101 10.35 11.14 -0.41
C LEU A 101 11.29 11.73 -1.46
N LEU A 102 12.31 10.98 -1.85
CA LEU A 102 13.24 11.38 -2.90
C LEU A 102 12.77 10.92 -4.27
N SER A 103 12.29 9.67 -4.35
CA SER A 103 11.82 9.07 -5.58
C SER A 103 10.75 8.03 -5.28
N GLU A 104 9.79 7.91 -6.19
CA GLU A 104 8.83 6.80 -6.22
C GLU A 104 8.68 6.35 -7.66
N ASN A 105 9.01 5.10 -7.93
CA ASN A 105 8.94 4.48 -9.24
C ASN A 105 7.90 3.38 -9.23
N ILE A 106 7.00 3.43 -10.19
CA ILE A 106 5.87 2.51 -10.30
C ILE A 106 6.04 1.78 -11.63
N SER A 107 5.96 0.45 -11.61
CA SER A 107 5.99 -0.39 -12.80
C SER A 107 4.75 -1.27 -12.87
N PHE A 108 4.16 -1.32 -14.06
CA PHE A 108 3.02 -2.16 -14.40
C PHE A 108 3.50 -3.19 -15.43
N THR A 109 3.32 -4.46 -15.14
CA THR A 109 3.77 -5.56 -16.00
C THR A 109 2.62 -6.54 -16.19
N GLY A 110 2.10 -6.58 -17.42
CA GLY A 110 1.12 -7.57 -17.85
C GLY A 110 1.79 -8.86 -18.27
N ASP A 111 1.03 -9.95 -18.26
CA ASP A 111 1.40 -11.16 -18.98
C ASP A 111 1.08 -11.05 -20.49
N ASP A 112 1.20 -12.15 -21.22
CA ASP A 112 0.96 -12.23 -22.67
C ASP A 112 -0.46 -11.82 -23.10
N PHE A 113 -1.41 -11.74 -22.16
CA PHE A 113 -2.80 -11.40 -22.42
C PHE A 113 -3.18 -9.97 -21.98
N VAL A 114 -2.25 -9.21 -21.41
CA VAL A 114 -2.47 -7.84 -20.92
C VAL A 114 -1.53 -6.88 -21.61
N GLU A 115 -2.08 -6.04 -22.48
CA GLU A 115 -1.36 -4.87 -22.98
C GLU A 115 -1.42 -3.75 -21.94
N VAL A 116 -0.26 -3.22 -21.56
CA VAL A 116 -0.13 -2.13 -20.58
C VAL A 116 0.33 -0.86 -21.29
N LYS A 117 -0.40 0.24 -21.10
CA LYS A 117 -0.04 1.58 -21.57
C LYS A 117 0.05 2.54 -20.38
N PRO A 118 1.01 3.48 -20.36
CA PRO A 118 1.06 4.52 -19.34
C PRO A 118 -0.25 5.32 -19.32
N GLY A 119 -0.78 5.55 -18.12
CA GLY A 119 -1.98 6.37 -17.92
C GLY A 119 -1.68 7.87 -17.88
N PRO A 120 -2.70 8.71 -17.62
CA PRO A 120 -2.54 10.16 -17.53
C PRO A 120 -1.66 10.60 -16.34
N GLN A 121 -1.50 9.75 -15.33
CA GLN A 121 -0.69 9.99 -14.13
C GLN A 121 0.35 8.88 -13.99
N LYS A 122 1.50 9.20 -13.37
CA LYS A 122 2.58 8.22 -13.11
C LYS A 122 2.11 6.99 -12.31
N SER A 123 1.11 7.17 -11.46
CA SER A 123 0.48 6.13 -10.63
C SER A 123 -0.62 5.34 -11.33
N THR A 124 -0.81 5.55 -12.64
CA THR A 124 -1.89 4.91 -13.40
C THR A 124 -1.39 4.26 -14.69
N ALA A 125 -2.05 3.19 -15.09
CA ALA A 125 -1.85 2.53 -16.37
C ALA A 125 -3.19 2.15 -17.00
N GLU A 126 -3.31 2.34 -18.30
CA GLU A 126 -4.39 1.77 -19.08
C GLU A 126 -4.05 0.33 -19.43
N ILE A 127 -4.91 -0.61 -19.08
CA ILE A 127 -4.76 -2.01 -19.45
C ILE A 127 -5.80 -2.41 -20.49
N THR A 128 -5.40 -3.20 -21.47
CA THR A 128 -6.30 -3.81 -22.45
C THR A 128 -6.10 -5.33 -22.42
N LEU A 129 -7.18 -6.06 -22.16
CA LEU A 129 -7.13 -7.52 -22.20
C LEU A 129 -7.29 -8.05 -23.62
N SER A 130 -6.49 -9.07 -23.95
CA SER A 130 -6.56 -9.74 -25.24
C SER A 130 -7.94 -10.33 -25.51
N ASN A 131 -8.28 -10.40 -26.79
CA ASN A 131 -9.46 -11.11 -27.27
C ASN A 131 -9.26 -12.62 -27.36
N THR A 132 -8.00 -13.08 -27.28
CA THR A 132 -7.67 -14.51 -27.30
C THR A 132 -8.24 -15.21 -26.06
N PRO A 133 -8.65 -16.49 -26.16
CA PRO A 133 -9.09 -17.25 -24.99
C PRO A 133 -7.95 -17.42 -23.98
N PHE A 134 -8.22 -17.14 -22.71
CA PHE A 134 -7.35 -17.44 -21.57
C PHE A 134 -8.22 -17.82 -20.36
N SER A 135 -7.67 -18.64 -19.45
CA SER A 135 -8.36 -19.03 -18.21
C SER A 135 -8.20 -17.96 -17.14
N GLN A 136 -6.98 -17.47 -16.96
CA GLN A 136 -6.59 -16.40 -16.04
C GLN A 136 -5.49 -15.59 -16.70
N SER A 137 -5.44 -14.31 -16.35
CA SER A 137 -4.35 -13.42 -16.73
C SER A 137 -3.98 -12.55 -15.52
N PHE A 138 -2.75 -12.04 -15.50
CA PHE A 138 -2.19 -11.32 -14.38
C PHE A 138 -1.64 -9.96 -14.81
N LEU A 139 -1.88 -8.97 -13.95
CA LEU A 139 -1.15 -7.71 -13.96
C LEU A 139 -0.37 -7.58 -12.65
N LYS A 140 0.94 -7.55 -12.74
CA LYS A 140 1.84 -7.29 -11.61
C LYS A 140 2.14 -5.80 -11.53
N VAL A 141 2.06 -5.25 -10.32
CA VAL A 141 2.39 -3.86 -10.03
C VAL A 141 3.47 -3.84 -8.96
N ASN A 142 4.54 -3.09 -9.20
CA ASN A 142 5.60 -2.88 -8.21
C ASN A 142 5.78 -1.38 -7.97
N ILE A 143 5.94 -0.99 -6.71
CA ILE A 143 6.31 0.37 -6.33
C ILE A 143 7.59 0.32 -5.51
N HIS A 144 8.57 1.11 -5.92
CA HIS A 144 9.81 1.33 -5.18
C HIS A 144 9.92 2.81 -4.80
N ALA A 145 9.91 3.08 -3.50
CA ALA A 145 10.03 4.41 -2.95
C ALA A 145 11.33 4.54 -2.15
N THR A 146 12.11 5.58 -2.42
CA THR A 146 13.30 5.94 -1.64
C THR A 146 13.00 7.15 -0.77
N TRP A 147 13.16 6.98 0.54
CA TRP A 147 12.95 8.01 1.54
C TRP A 147 14.28 8.45 2.13
N GLN A 148 14.38 9.72 2.49
CA GLN A 148 15.49 10.27 3.25
C GLN A 148 15.02 10.71 4.61
N PHE A 149 15.70 10.23 5.65
CA PHE A 149 15.67 10.80 6.98
C PHE A 149 16.80 11.80 7.16
N SER A 150 16.52 12.95 7.77
CA SER A 150 17.52 13.95 8.10
C SER A 150 17.34 14.44 9.53
N GLN A 151 18.39 14.41 10.34
CA GLN A 151 18.39 14.94 11.71
C GLN A 151 19.80 15.38 12.09
N ASN A 152 19.93 16.56 12.70
CA ASN A 152 21.21 17.09 13.20
C ASN A 152 22.36 17.06 12.16
N GLY A 153 22.02 17.32 10.89
CA GLY A 153 22.97 17.32 9.77
C GLY A 153 23.34 15.94 9.24
N GLN A 154 22.87 14.85 9.86
CA GLN A 154 23.02 13.50 9.34
C GLN A 154 21.85 13.14 8.44
N THR A 155 22.13 12.41 7.36
CA THR A 155 21.11 11.89 6.46
C THR A 155 21.25 10.38 6.30
N ASN A 156 20.12 9.68 6.31
CA ASN A 156 20.01 8.26 6.05
C ASN A 156 18.95 8.02 4.99
N GLN A 157 19.12 6.97 4.18
CA GLN A 157 18.11 6.58 3.19
C GLN A 157 17.46 5.26 3.57
N GLU A 158 16.18 5.13 3.25
CA GLU A 158 15.40 3.92 3.45
C GLU A 158 14.59 3.63 2.20
N GLU A 159 14.53 2.35 1.83
CA GLU A 159 13.72 1.89 0.71
C GLU A 159 12.43 1.24 1.20
N ASN A 160 11.33 1.56 0.54
CA ASN A 160 10.05 0.88 0.71
C ASN A 160 9.68 0.25 -0.64
N ILE A 161 9.54 -1.07 -0.63
CA ILE A 161 9.18 -1.87 -1.80
C ILE A 161 7.84 -2.54 -1.52
N ALA A 162 6.90 -2.41 -2.46
CA ALA A 162 5.62 -3.07 -2.39
C ALA A 162 5.28 -3.72 -3.74
N GLU A 163 4.58 -4.84 -3.67
CA GLU A 163 4.12 -5.61 -4.83
C GLU A 163 2.65 -5.97 -4.66
N ALA A 164 1.90 -5.89 -5.76
CA ALA A 164 0.54 -6.39 -5.85
C ALA A 164 0.29 -7.07 -7.19
N THR A 165 -0.63 -8.02 -7.18
CA THR A 165 -1.07 -8.74 -8.39
C THR A 165 -2.57 -8.60 -8.52
N LEU A 166 -3.03 -8.23 -9.71
CA LEU A 166 -4.43 -8.26 -10.11
C LEU A 166 -4.67 -9.51 -10.97
N ILE A 167 -5.71 -10.29 -10.64
CA ILE A 167 -6.08 -11.49 -11.39
C ILE A 167 -7.29 -11.18 -12.25
N ASN A 168 -7.14 -11.30 -13.56
CA ASN A 168 -8.18 -11.08 -14.55
C ASN A 168 -8.77 -12.42 -14.99
N GLN A 169 -10.10 -12.54 -14.97
CA GLN A 169 -10.81 -13.71 -15.48
C GLN A 169 -11.88 -13.31 -16.49
N LYS A 170 -12.00 -14.10 -17.54
CA LYS A 170 -13.11 -13.96 -18.49
C LYS A 170 -14.38 -14.53 -17.85
N PRO A 171 -15.54 -13.88 -18.00
CA PRO A 171 -16.80 -14.46 -17.52
C PRO A 171 -17.00 -15.84 -18.13
N ALA A 172 -17.34 -16.82 -17.29
CA ALA A 172 -17.65 -18.17 -17.74
C ALA A 172 -18.76 -18.07 -18.79
N GLY A 173 -18.42 -18.40 -20.05
CA GLY A 173 -19.37 -18.35 -21.14
C GLY A 173 -20.59 -19.19 -20.78
N CYS A 174 -21.76 -18.56 -20.76
CA CYS A 174 -23.04 -19.24 -20.66
C CYS A 174 -23.08 -20.27 -21.80
N ARG A 175 -22.90 -21.56 -21.47
CA ARG A 175 -23.10 -22.65 -22.43
C ARG A 175 -24.53 -22.54 -22.90
N LYS A 176 -24.75 -21.94 -24.07
CA LYS A 176 -25.99 -22.15 -24.81
C LYS A 176 -26.05 -23.65 -25.09
N HIS A 177 -26.84 -24.37 -24.29
CA HIS A 177 -27.27 -25.71 -24.63
C HIS A 177 -27.92 -25.61 -26.02
N ALA A 178 -27.19 -26.03 -27.03
CA ALA A 178 -27.79 -26.36 -28.31
C ALA A 178 -28.77 -27.50 -28.03
N LYS A 179 -30.06 -27.19 -27.95
CA LYS A 179 -31.11 -28.19 -28.10
C LYS A 179 -30.95 -28.74 -29.51
N ILE A 180 -30.36 -29.93 -29.60
CA ILE A 180 -30.44 -30.77 -30.79
C ILE A 180 -31.90 -31.23 -30.84
N ASN A 181 -32.65 -30.69 -31.81
CA ASN A 181 -33.96 -31.21 -32.17
C ASN A 181 -33.74 -32.53 -32.92
N HIS A 182 -34.36 -33.60 -32.42
CA HIS A 182 -34.79 -34.74 -33.23
C HIS A 182 -36.18 -35.14 -32.78
#